data_AF-A0A090IRM2-F1
#
_entry.id   AF-A0A090IRM2-F1
#
_cell.length_a   1.000
_cell.length_b   1.000
_cell.length_c   1.000
_cell.angle_alpha   90.00
_cell.angle_beta   90.00
_cell.angle_gamma   90.00
#
_symmetry.space_group_name_H-M   'P 1'
#
loop_
_entity.id
_entity.type
_entity.pdbx_description
1 polymer ?
#
loop_
_entity_poly.entity_id
_entity_poly.type
_entity_poly.pdbx_seq_one_letter_code
_entity_poly.pdbx_strand_id
1 'polypeptide(L)'
;MKQTSKKMNLIVGWILFILSIGIFFLQIGFLFFHERLQFEYIDNRLFYVLNMIFVICLFIAILQLLNLEKKWKVFGAVVVLIFMIPNITMISQTNKEIKNIISVSPNFQHVLSLKENTKTGETYYYRSYFGILGRPKEKLPYQTNGRFKVDWLTDDIAAVTYKAKDKTVHQYIGTYGDRGTGISYYYVAAQIYGVWQGKNARITNETEGLSVTVNGRTEIYKWDQVVQFGTLAIVLMKNNEAVWTIALNKDFNVEAAEKGETPGTILLYKATMGKTEPILLKRISSSM
;
A
#
# COMPACT_ATOMS: atom_id res chain seq x y z
N MET A 1 22.98 -23.26 37.61
CA MET A 1 22.88 -22.11 36.67
C MET A 1 23.66 -22.30 35.36
N LYS A 2 24.96 -22.63 35.37
CA LYS A 2 25.77 -22.79 34.13
C LYS A 2 25.23 -23.83 33.13
N GLN A 3 24.72 -24.98 33.60
CA GLN A 3 24.22 -26.05 32.72
C GLN A 3 22.91 -25.67 32.00
N THR A 4 22.01 -24.95 32.68
CA THR A 4 20.75 -24.43 32.11
C THR A 4 21.03 -23.39 31.03
N SER A 5 22.00 -22.49 31.26
CA SER A 5 22.42 -21.48 30.26
C SER A 5 23.01 -22.11 29.00
N LYS A 6 23.78 -23.21 29.14
CA LYS A 6 24.39 -23.91 28.01
C LYS A 6 23.34 -24.62 27.14
N LYS A 7 22.31 -25.22 27.76
CA LYS A 7 21.17 -25.82 27.03
C LYS A 7 20.36 -24.76 26.29
N MET A 8 20.09 -23.62 26.93
CA MET A 8 19.36 -22.51 26.32
C MET A 8 20.09 -21.92 25.11
N ASN A 9 21.41 -21.72 25.22
CA ASN A 9 22.25 -21.27 24.11
C ASN A 9 22.20 -22.20 22.90
N LEU A 10 22.22 -23.52 23.12
CA LEU A 10 22.10 -24.51 22.06
C LEU A 10 20.75 -24.40 21.33
N ILE A 11 19.66 -24.26 22.08
CA ILE A 11 18.30 -24.10 21.52
C ILE A 11 18.22 -22.83 20.68
N VAL A 12 18.68 -21.69 21.21
CA VAL A 12 18.70 -20.41 20.48
C VAL A 12 19.57 -20.51 19.22
N GLY A 13 20.73 -21.17 19.32
CA GLY A 13 21.62 -21.42 18.19
C GLY A 13 20.93 -22.17 17.05
N TRP A 14 20.21 -23.25 17.37
CA TRP A 14 19.45 -24.01 16.36
C TRP A 14 18.29 -23.21 15.75
N ILE A 15 17.56 -22.45 16.56
CA ILE A 15 16.48 -21.58 16.05
C ILE A 15 17.03 -20.56 15.04
N LEU A 16 18.13 -19.88 15.40
CA LEU A 16 18.77 -18.90 14.51
C LEU A 16 19.35 -19.54 13.26
N PHE A 17 19.89 -20.76 13.37
CA PHE A 17 20.40 -21.51 12.22
C PHE A 17 19.27 -21.85 11.24
N ILE A 18 18.16 -22.40 11.73
CA ILE A 18 16.98 -22.72 10.91
C ILE A 18 16.41 -21.45 10.27
N LEU A 19 16.31 -20.35 11.03
CA LEU A 19 15.88 -19.06 10.50
C LEU A 19 16.80 -18.56 9.38
N SER A 20 18.12 -18.67 9.54
CA SER A 20 19.08 -18.27 8.52
C SER A 20 18.92 -19.09 7.23
N ILE A 21 18.72 -20.41 7.36
CA ILE A 21 18.43 -21.28 6.21
C ILE A 21 17.14 -20.86 5.51
N GLY A 22 16.08 -20.55 6.29
CA GLY A 22 14.82 -20.05 5.74
C GLY A 22 14.98 -18.76 4.94
N ILE A 23 15.71 -17.78 5.48
CA ILE A 23 15.99 -16.51 4.78
C ILE A 23 16.84 -16.77 3.53
N PHE A 24 17.82 -17.66 3.59
CA PHE A 24 18.65 -18.02 2.44
C PHE A 24 17.82 -18.61 1.30
N PHE A 25 16.93 -19.56 1.58
CA PHE A 25 16.02 -20.11 0.57
C PHE A 25 15.04 -19.08 0.04
N LEU A 26 14.57 -18.16 0.90
CA LEU A 26 13.74 -17.03 0.46
C LEU A 26 14.49 -16.12 -0.52
N GLN A 27 15.78 -15.84 -0.29
CA GLN A 27 16.62 -15.04 -1.20
C GLN A 27 16.85 -15.75 -2.53
N ILE A 28 17.17 -17.04 -2.51
CA ILE A 28 17.31 -17.85 -3.74
C ILE A 28 16.00 -17.86 -4.52
N GLY A 29 14.88 -18.13 -3.83
CA GLY A 29 13.55 -18.12 -4.43
C GLY A 29 13.22 -16.76 -5.04
N PHE A 30 13.53 -15.67 -4.33
CA PHE A 30 13.36 -14.31 -4.84
C PHE A 30 14.15 -14.09 -6.13
N LEU A 31 15.44 -14.42 -6.18
CA LEU A 31 16.25 -14.24 -7.40
C LEU A 31 15.66 -15.01 -8.59
N PHE A 32 15.23 -16.25 -8.35
CA PHE A 32 14.59 -17.07 -9.38
C PHE A 32 13.26 -16.47 -9.89
N PHE A 33 12.41 -16.00 -8.97
CA PHE A 33 11.14 -15.37 -9.31
C PHE A 33 11.30 -13.97 -9.91
N HIS A 34 12.33 -13.23 -9.53
CA HIS A 34 12.63 -11.92 -10.09
C HIS A 34 12.95 -12.04 -11.58
N GLU A 35 13.89 -12.92 -11.94
CA GLU A 35 14.30 -13.11 -13.32
C GLU A 35 13.17 -13.63 -14.22
N ARG A 36 12.40 -14.62 -13.74
CA ARG A 36 11.39 -15.29 -14.58
C ARG A 36 10.03 -14.63 -14.59
N LEU A 37 9.62 -14.06 -13.46
CA LEU A 37 8.25 -13.66 -13.20
C LEU A 37 8.09 -12.16 -12.91
N GLN A 38 9.18 -11.38 -13.00
CA GLN A 38 9.20 -9.93 -12.77
C GLN A 38 8.65 -9.55 -11.37
N PHE A 39 8.80 -10.47 -10.40
CA PHE A 39 8.51 -10.16 -9.01
C PHE A 39 9.65 -9.33 -8.43
N GLU A 40 9.30 -8.30 -7.70
CA GLU A 40 10.23 -7.50 -6.91
C GLU A 40 9.81 -7.55 -5.45
N TYR A 41 10.68 -7.18 -4.52
CA TYR A 41 10.22 -6.85 -3.19
C TYR A 41 9.33 -5.60 -3.24
N ILE A 42 8.32 -5.52 -2.35
CA ILE A 42 7.50 -4.31 -2.20
C ILE A 42 8.32 -3.09 -1.78
N ASP A 43 9.47 -3.33 -1.15
CA ASP A 43 10.51 -2.37 -0.83
C ASP A 43 11.84 -2.89 -1.39
N ASN A 44 12.48 -2.14 -2.27
CA ASN A 44 13.75 -2.57 -2.85
C ASN A 44 14.86 -2.77 -1.79
N ARG A 45 14.74 -2.13 -0.63
CA ARG A 45 15.70 -2.28 0.47
C ARG A 45 15.65 -3.66 1.14
N LEU A 46 14.51 -4.36 1.05
CA LEU A 46 14.31 -5.63 1.73
C LEU A 46 15.33 -6.69 1.31
N PHE A 47 15.76 -6.69 0.04
CA PHE A 47 16.79 -7.59 -0.44
C PHE A 47 18.06 -7.50 0.41
N TYR A 48 18.59 -6.29 0.57
CA TYR A 48 19.81 -6.03 1.35
C TYR A 48 19.60 -6.23 2.86
N VAL A 49 18.44 -5.82 3.39
CA VAL A 49 18.11 -6.01 4.82
C VAL A 49 18.05 -7.50 5.17
N LEU A 50 17.40 -8.30 4.34
CA LEU A 50 17.30 -9.75 4.55
C LEU A 50 18.68 -10.43 4.43
N ASN A 51 19.53 -10.00 3.50
CA ASN A 51 20.91 -10.49 3.42
C ASN A 51 21.71 -10.19 4.71
N MET A 52 21.55 -8.99 5.28
CA MET A 52 22.18 -8.63 6.54
C MET A 52 21.65 -9.47 7.71
N ILE A 53 20.33 -9.64 7.82
CA ILE A 53 19.71 -10.47 8.87
C ILE A 53 20.19 -11.92 8.75
N PHE A 54 20.24 -12.47 7.53
CA PHE A 54 20.74 -13.81 7.26
C PHE A 54 22.14 -14.02 7.85
N VAL A 55 23.09 -13.14 7.51
CA VAL A 55 24.48 -13.27 7.96
C VAL A 55 24.62 -13.08 9.47
N ILE A 56 23.86 -12.15 10.08
CA ILE A 56 23.86 -11.95 11.53
C ILE A 56 23.30 -13.19 12.25
N CYS A 57 22.16 -13.71 11.81
CA CYS A 57 21.55 -14.91 12.39
C CYS A 57 22.49 -16.11 12.28
N LEU A 58 23.11 -16.31 11.11
CA LEU A 58 24.06 -17.39 10.89
C LEU A 58 25.30 -17.27 11.79
N PHE A 59 25.86 -16.07 11.91
CA PHE A 59 27.03 -15.83 12.76
C PHE A 59 26.72 -16.10 14.23
N ILE A 60 25.60 -15.59 14.75
CA ILE A 60 25.19 -15.84 16.13
C ILE A 60 24.91 -17.33 16.33
N ALA A 61 24.26 -18.01 15.38
CA ALA A 61 24.03 -19.45 15.45
C ALA A 61 25.35 -20.23 15.58
N ILE A 62 26.34 -19.91 14.74
CA ILE A 62 27.68 -20.52 14.80
C ILE A 62 28.34 -20.29 16.15
N LEU A 63 28.29 -19.07 16.70
CA LEU A 63 28.87 -18.75 18.01
C LEU A 63 28.23 -19.54 19.17
N GLN A 64 26.94 -19.88 19.06
CA GLN A 64 26.19 -20.58 20.10
C GLN A 64 26.31 -22.11 19.97
N LEU A 65 26.38 -22.63 18.74
CA LEU A 65 26.45 -24.06 18.46
C LEU A 65 27.88 -24.60 18.52
N LEU A 66 28.87 -23.79 18.12
CA LEU A 66 30.28 -24.20 18.07
C LEU A 66 31.09 -23.51 19.16
N ASN A 67 31.98 -24.28 19.81
CA ASN A 67 32.89 -23.73 20.81
C ASN A 67 34.15 -23.18 20.13
N LEU A 68 34.04 -21.98 19.55
CA LEU A 68 35.13 -21.32 18.83
C LEU A 68 36.14 -20.63 19.76
N GLU A 69 37.42 -20.68 19.39
CA GLU A 69 38.46 -19.87 20.03
C GLU A 69 38.24 -18.38 19.78
N LYS A 70 38.76 -17.52 20.67
CA LYS A 70 38.62 -16.06 20.60
C LYS A 70 39.04 -15.49 19.24
N LYS A 71 40.14 -15.99 18.64
CA LYS A 71 40.65 -15.53 17.34
C LYS A 71 39.63 -15.73 16.21
N TRP A 72 38.94 -16.87 16.19
CA TRP A 72 37.91 -17.19 15.19
C TRP A 72 36.62 -16.39 15.38
N LYS A 73 36.26 -16.09 16.64
CA LYS A 73 35.12 -15.21 16.94
C LYS A 73 35.36 -13.79 16.41
N VAL A 74 36.57 -13.26 16.65
CA VAL A 74 36.98 -11.93 16.15
C VAL A 74 37.03 -11.92 14.63
N PHE A 75 37.66 -12.92 14.02
CA PHE A 75 37.73 -13.06 12.56
C PHE A 75 36.33 -13.10 11.94
N GLY A 76 35.43 -13.94 12.45
CA GLY A 76 34.05 -14.02 11.95
C GLY A 76 33.29 -12.70 12.11
N ALA A 77 33.46 -11.99 13.23
CA ALA A 77 32.86 -10.67 13.42
C ALA A 77 33.36 -9.66 12.38
N VAL A 78 34.66 -9.66 12.06
CA VAL A 78 35.24 -8.81 11.01
C VAL A 78 34.65 -9.16 9.64
N VAL A 79 34.51 -10.45 9.31
CA VAL A 79 33.88 -10.89 8.05
C VAL A 79 32.44 -10.41 7.95
N VAL A 80 31.65 -10.55 9.02
CA VAL A 80 30.28 -10.02 9.06
C VAL A 80 30.29 -8.52 8.82
N LEU A 81 31.12 -7.75 9.51
CA LEU A 81 31.20 -6.30 9.34
C LEU A 81 31.55 -5.91 7.89
N ILE A 82 32.53 -6.58 7.27
CA ILE A 82 32.88 -6.35 5.87
C ILE A 82 31.70 -6.65 4.94
N PHE A 83 30.92 -7.70 5.21
CA PHE A 83 29.72 -8.04 4.44
C PHE A 83 28.58 -7.01 4.59
N MET A 84 28.47 -6.35 5.74
CA MET A 84 27.43 -5.33 5.98
C MET A 84 27.65 -4.07 5.14
N ILE A 85 28.91 -3.66 4.91
CA ILE A 85 29.26 -2.43 4.18
C ILE A 85 28.57 -2.33 2.81
N PRO A 86 28.72 -3.29 1.87
CA PRO A 86 28.08 -3.21 0.56
C PRO A 86 26.54 -3.22 0.63
N ASN A 87 25.94 -3.93 1.58
CA ASN A 87 24.49 -3.94 1.74
C ASN A 87 23.96 -2.56 2.21
N ILE A 88 24.66 -1.91 3.14
CA ILE A 88 24.33 -0.57 3.62
C ILE A 88 24.50 0.49 2.51
N THR A 89 25.59 0.39 1.72
CA THR A 89 25.82 1.32 0.60
C THR A 89 24.76 1.14 -0.49
N MET A 90 24.39 -0.10 -0.81
CA MET A 90 23.34 -0.39 -1.79
C MET A 90 21.97 0.13 -1.34
N ILE A 91 21.58 -0.06 -0.08
CA ILE A 91 20.34 0.55 0.47
C ILE A 91 20.33 2.07 0.25
N SER A 92 21.47 2.71 0.50
CA SER A 92 21.61 4.16 0.34
C SER A 92 21.53 4.60 -1.12
N GLN A 93 22.12 3.84 -2.04
CA GLN A 93 22.06 4.09 -3.49
C GLN A 93 20.65 3.87 -4.02
N THR A 94 20.02 2.74 -3.69
CA THR A 94 18.65 2.43 -4.10
C THR A 94 17.67 3.51 -3.62
N ASN A 95 17.79 4.01 -2.40
CA ASN A 95 16.94 5.11 -1.91
C ASN A 95 17.14 6.42 -2.65
N LYS A 96 18.34 6.68 -3.19
CA LYS A 96 18.60 7.87 -3.99
C LYS A 96 17.96 7.78 -5.37
N GLU A 97 17.82 6.58 -5.93
CA GLU A 97 17.27 6.36 -7.26
C GLU A 97 15.77 6.09 -7.24
N ILE A 98 15.32 5.32 -6.26
CA ILE A 98 13.94 4.87 -6.11
C ILE A 98 13.46 5.18 -4.70
N LYS A 99 12.49 6.08 -4.62
CA LYS A 99 11.76 6.33 -3.39
C LYS A 99 10.63 5.30 -3.26
N ASN A 100 10.69 4.48 -2.22
CA ASN A 100 9.65 3.50 -1.91
C ASN A 100 8.64 4.14 -0.93
N ILE A 101 7.35 4.11 -1.28
CA ILE A 101 6.24 4.56 -0.43
C ILE A 101 5.43 3.33 -0.09
N ILE A 102 5.45 2.95 1.19
CA ILE A 102 4.81 1.74 1.67
C ILE A 102 3.87 2.09 2.82
N SER A 103 2.67 1.54 2.77
CA SER A 103 1.71 1.65 3.86
C SER A 103 0.97 0.33 4.00
N VAL A 104 0.79 -0.12 5.25
CA VAL A 104 0.09 -1.36 5.58
C VAL A 104 -1.34 -0.99 6.00
N SER A 105 -2.32 -1.77 5.56
CA SER A 105 -3.72 -1.54 5.93
C SER A 105 -3.96 -1.68 7.43
N PRO A 106 -5.00 -1.04 7.99
CA PRO A 106 -5.35 -1.14 9.41
C PRO A 106 -5.52 -2.58 9.91
N ASN A 107 -6.01 -3.49 9.06
CA ASN A 107 -6.19 -4.90 9.38
C ASN A 107 -4.98 -5.79 9.02
N PHE A 108 -3.87 -5.21 8.54
CA PHE A 108 -2.64 -5.89 8.12
C PHE A 108 -2.78 -6.87 6.94
N GLN A 109 -3.90 -6.89 6.24
CA GLN A 109 -4.13 -7.81 5.12
C GLN A 109 -3.61 -7.29 3.78
N HIS A 110 -3.41 -5.98 3.65
CA HIS A 110 -3.03 -5.34 2.40
C HIS A 110 -1.84 -4.41 2.58
N VAL A 111 -1.03 -4.30 1.53
CA VAL A 111 0.11 -3.39 1.49
C VAL A 111 0.02 -2.53 0.23
N LEU A 112 -0.06 -1.23 0.44
CA LEU A 112 0.19 -0.26 -0.62
C LEU A 112 1.70 -0.13 -0.81
N SER A 113 2.15 -0.32 -2.05
CA SER A 113 3.54 -0.10 -2.46
C SER A 113 3.56 0.77 -3.72
N LEU A 114 4.21 1.91 -3.63
CA LEU A 114 4.56 2.76 -4.77
C LEU A 114 6.07 2.88 -4.86
N LYS A 115 6.59 2.90 -6.07
CA LYS A 115 8.00 3.17 -6.35
C LYS A 115 8.10 4.36 -7.28
N GLU A 116 8.71 5.42 -6.80
CA GLU A 116 8.98 6.64 -7.56
C GLU A 116 10.45 6.67 -7.97
N ASN A 117 10.71 6.86 -9.26
CA ASN A 117 12.03 7.23 -9.74
C ASN A 117 12.31 8.70 -9.38
N THR A 118 13.31 8.95 -8.54
CA THR A 118 13.61 10.28 -7.99
C THR A 118 14.08 11.29 -9.03
N LYS A 119 14.61 10.83 -10.18
CA LYS A 119 15.08 11.68 -11.28
C LYS A 119 13.94 12.08 -12.20
N THR A 120 13.11 11.11 -12.61
CA THR A 120 12.04 11.35 -13.58
C THR A 120 10.72 11.77 -12.92
N GLY A 121 10.51 11.45 -11.64
CA GLY A 121 9.22 11.60 -10.94
C GLY A 121 8.19 10.55 -11.39
N GLU A 122 8.56 9.60 -12.24
CA GLU A 122 7.68 8.52 -12.65
C GLU A 122 7.42 7.58 -11.47
N THR A 123 6.15 7.31 -11.21
CA THR A 123 5.74 6.49 -10.08
C THR A 123 4.91 5.33 -10.55
N TYR A 124 5.19 4.14 -10.02
CA TYR A 124 4.47 2.91 -10.33
C TYR A 124 3.83 2.35 -9.07
N TYR A 125 2.57 1.93 -9.20
CA TYR A 125 1.89 1.11 -8.21
C TYR A 125 2.28 -0.36 -8.39
N TYR A 126 2.64 -0.99 -7.27
CA TYR A 126 2.96 -2.40 -7.19
C TYR A 126 1.85 -3.16 -6.47
N ARG A 127 1.26 -4.15 -7.13
CA ARG A 127 0.32 -5.06 -6.48
C ARG A 127 1.10 -6.00 -5.57
N SER A 128 0.81 -5.96 -4.27
CA SER A 128 1.47 -6.80 -3.27
C SER A 128 0.99 -8.26 -3.32
N TYR A 129 1.91 -9.19 -3.13
CA TYR A 129 1.71 -10.63 -3.00
C TYR A 129 2.45 -11.14 -1.77
N PHE A 130 1.79 -11.97 -0.96
CA PHE A 130 2.34 -12.54 0.27
C PHE A 130 2.94 -11.51 1.25
N GLY A 131 2.50 -10.24 1.16
CA GLY A 131 2.94 -9.14 2.03
C GLY A 131 4.34 -8.57 1.78
N ILE A 132 5.24 -9.28 1.08
CA ILE A 132 6.63 -8.83 0.87
C ILE A 132 7.04 -8.74 -0.61
N LEU A 133 6.34 -9.42 -1.51
CA LEU A 133 6.59 -9.36 -2.94
C LEU A 133 5.58 -8.44 -3.63
N GLY A 134 5.97 -7.89 -4.76
CA GLY A 134 5.11 -7.03 -5.57
C GLY A 134 5.43 -7.15 -7.04
N ARG A 135 4.46 -6.82 -7.88
CA ARG A 135 4.68 -6.62 -9.32
C ARG A 135 4.17 -5.26 -9.76
N PRO A 136 4.87 -4.58 -10.68
CA PRO A 136 4.35 -3.34 -11.25
C PRO A 136 3.00 -3.63 -11.91
N LYS A 137 1.96 -2.90 -11.49
CA LYS A 137 0.61 -3.03 -12.04
C LYS A 137 0.26 -1.86 -12.93
N GLU A 138 0.57 -0.65 -12.49
CA GLU A 138 0.11 0.57 -13.14
C GLU A 138 1.08 1.73 -12.91
N LYS A 139 1.26 2.56 -13.93
CA LYS A 139 1.99 3.82 -13.83
C LYS A 139 1.02 4.92 -13.41
N LEU A 140 1.39 5.72 -12.41
CA LEU A 140 0.61 6.91 -12.08
C LEU A 140 0.63 7.88 -13.27
N PRO A 141 -0.52 8.49 -13.61
CA PRO A 141 -0.65 9.29 -14.84
C PRO A 141 0.21 10.55 -14.83
N TYR A 142 0.51 11.11 -13.65
CA TYR A 142 1.26 12.35 -13.51
C TYR A 142 2.59 12.12 -12.81
N GLN A 143 3.66 12.71 -13.37
CA GLN A 143 4.98 12.71 -12.74
C GLN A 143 4.93 13.50 -11.43
N THR A 144 5.40 12.88 -10.36
CA THR A 144 5.28 13.44 -9.01
C THR A 144 6.52 14.26 -8.64
N ASN A 145 6.38 15.09 -7.61
CA ASN A 145 7.50 15.82 -6.99
C ASN A 145 8.01 15.16 -5.70
N GLY A 146 7.64 13.89 -5.49
CA GLY A 146 8.03 13.06 -4.36
C GLY A 146 7.31 13.31 -3.05
N ARG A 147 6.25 14.14 -3.02
CA ARG A 147 5.42 14.29 -1.82
C ARG A 147 4.14 13.48 -1.95
N PHE A 148 4.01 12.47 -1.09
CA PHE A 148 2.84 11.60 -0.99
C PHE A 148 2.24 11.69 0.40
N LYS A 149 0.92 11.64 0.46
CA LYS A 149 0.13 11.42 1.65
C LYS A 149 -0.73 10.18 1.40
N VAL A 150 -0.64 9.20 2.28
CA VAL A 150 -1.40 7.95 2.17
C VAL A 150 -2.35 7.85 3.36
N ASP A 151 -3.64 7.70 3.08
CA ASP A 151 -4.64 7.38 4.10
C ASP A 151 -5.42 6.14 3.69
N TRP A 152 -5.70 5.28 4.66
CA TRP A 152 -6.62 4.17 4.48
C TRP A 152 -8.04 4.65 4.80
N LEU A 153 -8.90 4.73 3.80
CA LEU A 153 -10.30 5.13 3.96
C LEU A 153 -11.12 4.02 4.61
N THR A 154 -10.76 2.77 4.30
CA THR A 154 -11.23 1.53 4.91
C THR A 154 -10.03 0.58 5.01
N ASP A 155 -10.26 -0.65 5.50
CA ASP A 155 -9.24 -1.69 5.57
C ASP A 155 -8.64 -2.06 4.19
N ASP A 156 -9.33 -1.75 3.09
CA ASP A 156 -9.04 -2.23 1.74
C ASP A 156 -9.08 -1.14 0.66
N ILE A 157 -9.12 0.13 1.07
CA ILE A 157 -9.09 1.29 0.17
C ILE A 157 -8.04 2.29 0.68
N ALA A 158 -6.93 2.40 -0.05
CA ALA A 158 -5.86 3.36 0.23
C ALA A 158 -5.95 4.56 -0.72
N ALA A 159 -6.18 5.75 -0.19
CA ALA A 159 -6.11 7.01 -0.93
C ALA A 159 -4.70 7.58 -0.88
N VAL A 160 -4.04 7.66 -2.03
CA VAL A 160 -2.72 8.26 -2.20
C VAL A 160 -2.90 9.63 -2.80
N THR A 161 -2.73 10.68 -2.01
CA THR A 161 -2.73 12.06 -2.48
C THR A 161 -1.31 12.51 -2.73
N TYR A 162 -1.05 13.08 -3.90
CA TYR A 162 0.29 13.56 -4.26
C TYR A 162 0.20 14.86 -5.06
N LYS A 163 1.33 15.56 -5.12
CA LYS A 163 1.49 16.71 -6.02
C LYS A 163 2.30 16.32 -7.23
N ALA A 164 1.79 16.64 -8.41
CA ALA A 164 2.56 16.53 -9.64
C ALA A 164 3.62 17.64 -9.74
N LYS A 165 4.48 17.55 -10.76
CA LYS A 165 5.56 18.54 -10.99
C LYS A 165 5.05 19.96 -11.24
N ASP A 166 3.91 20.09 -11.91
CA ASP A 166 3.15 21.33 -12.14
C ASP A 166 2.40 21.84 -10.88
N LYS A 167 2.54 21.13 -9.75
CA LYS A 167 1.99 21.45 -8.41
C LYS A 167 0.49 21.20 -8.24
N THR A 168 -0.19 20.68 -9.25
CA THR A 168 -1.57 20.21 -9.17
C THR A 168 -1.67 19.03 -8.20
N VAL A 169 -2.83 18.90 -7.55
CA VAL A 169 -3.11 17.79 -6.63
C VAL A 169 -3.77 16.65 -7.39
N HIS A 170 -3.25 15.44 -7.24
CA HIS A 170 -3.80 14.23 -7.83
C HIS A 170 -3.98 13.15 -6.76
N GLN A 171 -4.87 12.20 -7.06
CA GLN A 171 -5.07 11.02 -6.24
C GLN A 171 -4.93 9.74 -7.05
N TYR A 172 -4.31 8.74 -6.44
CA TYR A 172 -4.36 7.35 -6.86
C TYR A 172 -5.04 6.55 -5.77
N ILE A 173 -5.99 5.67 -6.13
CA ILE A 173 -6.69 4.85 -5.14
C ILE A 173 -6.29 3.38 -5.31
N GLY A 174 -5.65 2.83 -4.29
CA GLY A 174 -5.37 1.40 -4.18
C GLY A 174 -6.59 0.67 -3.63
N THR A 175 -7.20 -0.19 -4.45
CA THR A 175 -8.39 -0.99 -4.06
C THR A 175 -8.05 -2.47 -3.99
N TYR A 176 -8.40 -3.13 -2.87
CA TYR A 176 -7.98 -4.50 -2.58
C TYR A 176 -9.12 -5.51 -2.37
N GLY A 177 -10.34 -5.04 -2.10
CA GLY A 177 -11.51 -5.89 -1.88
C GLY A 177 -12.60 -5.72 -2.93
N ASP A 178 -13.79 -6.20 -2.58
CA ASP A 178 -15.03 -6.05 -3.35
C ASP A 178 -16.22 -5.82 -2.39
N ARG A 179 -17.32 -5.26 -2.89
CA ARG A 179 -18.61 -5.09 -2.19
C ARG A 179 -19.76 -5.84 -2.83
N GLY A 180 -19.49 -6.62 -3.87
CA GLY A 180 -20.42 -7.53 -4.52
C GLY A 180 -20.03 -8.98 -4.25
N THR A 181 -20.22 -9.82 -5.27
CA THR A 181 -19.97 -11.27 -5.22
C THR A 181 -18.54 -11.67 -5.57
N GLY A 182 -17.71 -10.72 -5.99
CA GLY A 182 -16.37 -10.96 -6.54
C GLY A 182 -16.34 -11.59 -7.94
N ILE A 183 -17.49 -11.81 -8.58
CA ILE A 183 -17.59 -12.46 -9.90
C ILE A 183 -17.71 -11.45 -11.05
N SER A 184 -18.40 -10.33 -10.83
CA SER A 184 -18.68 -9.32 -11.85
C SER A 184 -18.02 -7.97 -11.51
N TYR A 185 -17.55 -7.29 -12.55
CA TYR A 185 -17.07 -5.92 -12.44
C TYR A 185 -18.24 -4.94 -12.54
N TYR A 186 -18.26 -3.91 -11.69
CA TYR A 186 -19.28 -2.86 -11.69
C TYR A 186 -18.66 -1.47 -11.54
N TYR A 187 -19.41 -0.46 -11.98
CA TYR A 187 -19.01 0.95 -11.88
C TYR A 187 -19.57 1.56 -10.60
N VAL A 188 -18.69 2.16 -9.79
CA VAL A 188 -19.08 2.75 -8.49
C VAL A 188 -20.10 3.87 -8.70
N ALA A 189 -19.93 4.70 -9.73
CA ALA A 189 -20.86 5.75 -10.09
C ALA A 189 -22.31 5.25 -10.30
N ALA A 190 -22.47 4.06 -10.86
CA ALA A 190 -23.78 3.44 -11.06
C ALA A 190 -24.36 2.92 -9.73
N GLN A 191 -23.50 2.32 -8.88
CA GLN A 191 -23.91 1.75 -7.60
C GLN A 191 -24.31 2.81 -6.57
N ILE A 192 -23.79 4.03 -6.69
CA ILE A 192 -24.16 5.14 -5.81
C ILE A 192 -25.34 5.96 -6.35
N TYR A 193 -26.13 5.45 -7.29
CA TYR A 193 -27.26 6.19 -7.85
C TYR A 193 -28.27 6.63 -6.76
N GLY A 194 -28.53 7.94 -6.69
CA GLY A 194 -29.55 8.54 -5.83
C GLY A 194 -29.00 9.71 -5.01
N VAL A 195 -29.61 9.95 -3.85
CA VAL A 195 -29.22 11.02 -2.93
C VAL A 195 -28.52 10.43 -1.71
N TRP A 196 -27.29 10.88 -1.47
CA TRP A 196 -26.49 10.49 -0.32
C TRP A 196 -26.25 11.71 0.56
N GLN A 197 -26.47 11.58 1.86
CA GLN A 197 -26.39 12.68 2.81
C GLN A 197 -25.60 12.29 4.06
N GLY A 198 -24.72 13.20 4.48
CA GLY A 198 -24.06 13.19 5.77
C GLY A 198 -24.28 14.51 6.50
N LYS A 199 -23.50 14.73 7.56
CA LYS A 199 -23.68 15.87 8.48
C LYS A 199 -23.66 17.23 7.78
N ASN A 200 -22.73 17.42 6.85
CA ASN A 200 -22.51 18.69 6.16
C ASN A 200 -22.20 18.50 4.66
N ALA A 201 -22.48 17.31 4.13
CA ALA A 201 -22.21 16.95 2.77
C ALA A 201 -23.38 16.18 2.14
N ARG A 202 -23.60 16.40 0.84
CA ARG A 202 -24.61 15.72 0.04
C ARG A 202 -24.04 15.40 -1.33
N ILE A 203 -24.35 14.20 -1.84
CA ILE A 203 -24.06 13.79 -3.20
C ILE A 203 -25.37 13.45 -3.89
N THR A 204 -25.54 13.87 -5.13
CA THR A 204 -26.72 13.57 -5.94
C THR A 204 -26.29 13.29 -7.36
N ASN A 205 -26.83 12.23 -7.97
CA ASN A 205 -26.63 11.97 -9.38
C ASN A 205 -27.40 12.97 -10.23
N GLU A 206 -26.72 13.53 -11.21
CA GLU A 206 -27.28 14.42 -12.23
C GLU A 206 -27.23 13.70 -13.59
N THR A 207 -28.00 14.18 -14.57
CA THR A 207 -28.00 13.58 -15.92
C THR A 207 -26.59 13.55 -16.54
N GLU A 208 -25.83 14.63 -16.36
CA GLU A 208 -24.49 14.78 -16.94
C GLU A 208 -23.34 14.40 -15.99
N GLY A 209 -23.63 13.97 -14.75
CA GLY A 209 -22.57 13.72 -13.78
C GLY A 209 -23.02 13.57 -12.33
N LEU A 210 -22.21 14.10 -11.42
CA LEU A 210 -22.43 14.08 -9.98
C LEU A 210 -22.40 15.49 -9.40
N SER A 211 -23.40 15.83 -8.60
CA SER A 211 -23.42 17.04 -7.78
C SER A 211 -22.92 16.72 -6.38
N VAL A 212 -21.91 17.44 -5.90
CA VAL A 212 -21.38 17.33 -4.53
C VAL A 212 -21.54 18.67 -3.84
N THR A 213 -22.30 18.67 -2.75
CA THR A 213 -22.50 19.83 -1.89
C THR A 213 -21.79 19.62 -0.58
N VAL A 214 -20.91 20.53 -0.17
CA VAL A 214 -20.24 20.50 1.13
C VAL A 214 -20.30 21.88 1.77
N ASN A 215 -20.78 21.98 3.01
CA ASN A 215 -20.94 23.25 3.72
C ASN A 215 -21.73 24.30 2.92
N GLY A 216 -22.81 23.88 2.24
CA GLY A 216 -23.68 24.75 1.44
C GLY A 216 -23.11 25.18 0.08
N ARG A 217 -21.91 24.71 -0.30
CA ARG A 217 -21.34 24.97 -1.63
C ARG A 217 -21.49 23.73 -2.51
N THR A 218 -22.15 23.90 -3.65
CA THR A 218 -22.40 22.85 -4.62
C THR A 218 -21.46 22.96 -5.81
N GLU A 219 -20.85 21.83 -6.17
CA GLU A 219 -20.06 21.69 -7.39
C GLU A 219 -20.58 20.48 -8.19
N ILE A 220 -20.64 20.63 -9.51
CA ILE A 220 -21.04 19.57 -10.43
C ILE A 220 -19.78 19.06 -11.13
N TYR A 221 -19.65 17.74 -11.17
CA TYR A 221 -18.58 17.00 -11.83
C TYR A 221 -19.19 16.17 -12.95
N LYS A 222 -18.82 16.46 -14.19
CA LYS A 222 -19.32 15.72 -15.36
C LYS A 222 -18.77 14.30 -15.39
N TRP A 223 -19.40 13.39 -16.14
CA TRP A 223 -18.95 12.00 -16.21
C TRP A 223 -17.50 11.83 -16.70
N ASP A 224 -17.02 12.70 -17.60
CA ASP A 224 -15.62 12.73 -18.06
C ASP A 224 -14.62 13.20 -16.98
N GLN A 225 -15.14 13.80 -15.90
CA GLN A 225 -14.40 14.21 -14.70
C GLN A 225 -14.44 13.15 -13.59
N VAL A 226 -15.13 12.02 -13.80
CA VAL A 226 -15.22 10.92 -12.83
C VAL A 226 -14.26 9.80 -13.26
N VAL A 227 -13.23 9.56 -12.45
CA VAL A 227 -12.23 8.52 -12.71
C VAL A 227 -12.48 7.31 -11.82
N GLN A 228 -12.71 6.15 -12.43
CA GLN A 228 -12.95 4.87 -11.73
C GLN A 228 -11.65 4.24 -11.23
N PHE A 229 -11.65 3.76 -9.98
CA PHE A 229 -10.56 2.97 -9.40
C PHE A 229 -11.11 1.65 -8.86
N GLY A 230 -10.79 0.55 -9.56
CA GLY A 230 -11.29 -0.78 -9.24
C GLY A 230 -12.81 -0.80 -9.17
N THR A 231 -13.39 -1.56 -8.24
CA THR A 231 -14.83 -1.59 -7.97
C THR A 231 -15.22 -0.82 -6.71
N LEU A 232 -14.27 -0.15 -6.05
CA LEU A 232 -14.49 0.40 -4.70
C LEU A 232 -14.49 1.92 -4.62
N ALA A 233 -13.91 2.64 -5.58
CA ALA A 233 -13.82 4.10 -5.50
C ALA A 233 -13.88 4.80 -6.85
N ILE A 234 -14.26 6.08 -6.82
CA ILE A 234 -14.13 7.05 -7.90
C ILE A 234 -13.46 8.32 -7.37
N VAL A 235 -12.69 8.99 -8.23
CA VAL A 235 -12.12 10.31 -7.97
C VAL A 235 -12.82 11.33 -8.86
N LEU A 236 -13.27 12.42 -8.26
CA LEU A 236 -13.87 13.56 -8.93
C LEU A 236 -12.80 14.60 -9.23
N MET A 237 -12.61 14.87 -10.51
CA MET A 237 -11.58 15.76 -11.04
C MET A 237 -12.18 17.11 -11.42
N LYS A 238 -11.43 18.20 -11.26
CA LYS A 238 -11.82 19.51 -11.77
C LYS A 238 -10.58 20.29 -12.16
N ASN A 239 -10.58 20.90 -13.35
CA ASN A 239 -9.44 21.63 -13.87
C ASN A 239 -8.13 20.82 -13.79
N ASN A 240 -8.21 19.52 -14.13
CA ASN A 240 -7.11 18.57 -14.04
C ASN A 240 -6.59 18.26 -12.61
N GLU A 241 -7.31 18.63 -11.55
CA GLU A 241 -6.97 18.30 -10.16
C GLU A 241 -7.99 17.36 -9.54
N ALA A 242 -7.53 16.45 -8.67
CA ALA A 242 -8.42 15.67 -7.83
C ALA A 242 -9.01 16.58 -6.74
N VAL A 243 -10.33 16.55 -6.57
CA VAL A 243 -11.04 17.35 -5.55
C VAL A 243 -11.63 16.46 -4.46
N TRP A 244 -12.31 15.38 -4.86
CA TRP A 244 -12.97 14.45 -3.95
C TRP A 244 -12.74 13.01 -4.39
N THR A 245 -12.68 12.09 -3.44
CA THR A 245 -12.84 10.65 -3.66
C THR A 245 -14.17 10.23 -3.04
N ILE A 246 -14.96 9.43 -3.78
CA ILE A 246 -16.10 8.70 -3.23
C ILE A 246 -15.70 7.23 -3.16
N ALA A 247 -15.79 6.64 -1.98
CA ALA A 247 -15.44 5.25 -1.71
C ALA A 247 -16.62 4.48 -1.11
N LEU A 248 -16.80 3.24 -1.53
CA LEU A 248 -17.80 2.33 -0.95
C LEU A 248 -17.30 1.85 0.42
N ASN A 249 -18.05 2.14 1.48
CA ASN A 249 -17.63 1.77 2.83
C ASN A 249 -17.71 0.24 3.02
N LYS A 250 -17.14 -0.29 4.12
CA LYS A 250 -17.08 -1.73 4.41
C LYS A 250 -18.45 -2.39 4.50
N ASP A 251 -19.48 -1.66 4.94
CA ASP A 251 -20.87 -2.12 5.03
C ASP A 251 -21.65 -1.97 3.72
N PHE A 252 -21.03 -1.45 2.65
CA PHE A 252 -21.72 -1.27 1.39
C PHE A 252 -22.03 -2.62 0.72
N ASN A 253 -23.26 -2.80 0.24
CA ASN A 253 -23.70 -4.00 -0.45
C ASN A 253 -24.21 -3.65 -1.86
N VAL A 254 -23.51 -4.13 -2.88
CA VAL A 254 -23.80 -3.87 -4.30
C VAL A 254 -25.13 -4.51 -4.73
N GLU A 255 -25.42 -5.74 -4.30
CA GLU A 255 -26.69 -6.40 -4.68
C GLU A 255 -27.90 -5.64 -4.11
N ALA A 256 -27.78 -5.12 -2.89
CA ALA A 256 -28.80 -4.27 -2.29
C ALA A 256 -28.98 -2.97 -3.10
N ALA A 257 -27.88 -2.38 -3.59
CA ALA A 257 -27.93 -1.16 -4.39
C ALA A 257 -28.65 -1.40 -5.73
N GLU A 258 -28.34 -2.51 -6.40
CA GLU A 258 -28.94 -2.93 -7.66
C GLU A 258 -30.44 -3.25 -7.53
N LYS A 259 -30.87 -3.76 -6.37
CA LYS A 259 -32.29 -3.98 -6.03
C LYS A 259 -33.02 -2.70 -5.62
N GLY A 260 -32.33 -1.56 -5.53
CA GLY A 260 -32.91 -0.30 -5.07
C GLY A 260 -33.11 -0.24 -3.55
N GLU A 261 -32.56 -1.18 -2.79
CA GLU A 261 -32.62 -1.21 -1.33
C GLU A 261 -31.61 -0.22 -0.71
N THR A 262 -31.52 -0.21 0.63
CA THR A 262 -30.52 0.61 1.35
C THR A 262 -29.19 -0.15 1.39
N PRO A 263 -28.16 0.27 0.62
CA PRO A 263 -27.00 -0.57 0.39
C PRO A 263 -25.87 -0.28 1.38
N GLY A 264 -26.14 0.22 2.57
CA GLY A 264 -25.12 0.65 3.53
C GLY A 264 -24.67 2.10 3.32
N THR A 265 -23.37 2.36 3.50
CA THR A 265 -22.81 3.72 3.50
C THR A 265 -21.68 3.94 2.48
N ILE A 266 -21.45 5.21 2.13
CA ILE A 266 -20.29 5.63 1.34
C ILE A 266 -19.48 6.68 2.09
N LEU A 267 -18.23 6.85 1.69
CA LEU A 267 -17.30 7.84 2.24
C LEU A 267 -17.00 8.89 1.19
N LEU A 268 -17.11 10.17 1.57
CA LEU A 268 -16.62 11.30 0.78
C LEU A 268 -15.32 11.83 1.39
N TYR A 269 -14.23 11.77 0.65
CA TYR A 269 -12.90 12.12 1.12
C TYR A 269 -12.29 13.26 0.31
N LYS A 270 -11.78 14.30 0.97
CA LYS A 270 -11.20 15.46 0.27
C LYS A 270 -9.80 15.15 -0.23
N ALA A 271 -9.56 15.40 -1.52
CA ALA A 271 -8.23 15.30 -2.11
C ALA A 271 -7.36 16.48 -1.68
N THR A 272 -6.57 16.29 -0.62
CA THR A 272 -5.64 17.32 -0.16
C THR A 272 -4.44 16.74 0.57
N MET A 273 -3.32 17.47 0.52
CA MET A 273 -2.10 17.15 1.25
C MET A 273 -2.21 17.45 2.77
N GLY A 274 -3.20 18.23 3.20
CA GLY A 274 -3.47 18.50 4.62
C GLY A 274 -4.23 17.36 5.29
N LYS A 275 -4.30 17.31 6.63
CA LYS A 275 -5.11 16.30 7.34
C LYS A 275 -6.60 16.50 7.08
N THR A 276 -7.30 15.42 6.77
CA THR A 276 -8.75 15.41 6.50
C THR A 276 -9.33 14.07 6.90
N GLU A 277 -10.54 14.07 7.45
CA GLU A 277 -11.28 12.86 7.76
C GLU A 277 -12.35 12.60 6.68
N PRO A 278 -12.65 11.33 6.35
CA PRO A 278 -13.75 11.00 5.46
C PRO A 278 -15.11 11.40 6.07
N ILE A 279 -16.00 11.93 5.24
CA ILE A 279 -17.38 12.23 5.62
C ILE A 279 -18.23 11.01 5.29
N LEU A 280 -18.85 10.40 6.31
CA LEU A 280 -19.78 9.29 6.13
C LEU A 280 -21.12 9.80 5.57
N LEU A 281 -21.60 9.16 4.51
CA LEU A 281 -22.87 9.48 3.85
C LEU A 281 -23.78 8.24 3.83
N LYS A 282 -25.09 8.47 4.03
CA LYS A 282 -26.15 7.46 3.94
C LYS A 282 -27.09 7.80 2.80
N ARG A 283 -27.64 6.78 2.13
CA ARG A 283 -28.67 6.97 1.11
C ARG A 283 -29.93 7.50 1.80
N ILE A 284 -30.47 8.61 1.31
CA ILE A 284 -31.81 9.04 1.70
C ILE A 284 -32.77 8.33 0.75
N SER A 285 -33.71 7.55 1.29
CA SER A 285 -34.82 7.03 0.49
C SER A 285 -35.58 8.23 -0.08
N SER A 286 -35.70 8.30 -1.40
CA SER A 286 -36.73 9.13 -2.02
C SER A 286 -38.07 8.58 -1.55
N SER A 287 -38.71 9.25 -0.60
CA SER A 287 -40.15 9.10 -0.40
C SER A 287 -40.80 9.46 -1.73
N MET A 288 -41.24 8.45 -2.49
CA MET A 288 -42.38 8.64 -3.37
C MET A 288 -43.64 8.65 -2.52
#